data_AF-M3TZ08-F1
#
_entry.id   AF-M3TZ08-F1
#
_cell.length_a   1.000
_cell.length_b   1.000
_cell.length_c   1.000
_cell.angle_alpha   90.00
_cell.angle_beta   90.00
_cell.angle_gamma   90.00
#
_symmetry.space_group_name_H-M   'P 1'
#
loop_
_entity.id
_entity.type
_entity.pdbx_description
1 polymer ?
#
loop_
_entity_poly.entity_id
_entity_poly.type
_entity_poly.pdbx_seq_one_letter_code
_entity_poly.pdbx_strand_id
1 'polypeptide(L)'
;FLFIGTHLLSMLFRLFLFYYYANETLILSENLGQAVWESDWYLMPLNVKFMVLVFIQRTQKPLKFVLGRFYVMSLQSLISLLRVAYS
;
A
#
# COMPACT_ATOMS: atom_id res chain seq x y z
N PHE A 1 -2.76 -35.11 -8.37
CA PHE A 1 -3.89 -34.24 -7.99
C PHE A 1 -3.67 -33.52 -6.65
N LEU A 2 -3.47 -34.22 -5.53
CA LEU A 2 -3.26 -33.57 -4.21
C LEU A 2 -2.05 -32.61 -4.14
N PHE A 3 -0.92 -32.96 -4.76
CA PHE A 3 0.25 -32.07 -4.84
C PHE A 3 0.00 -30.78 -5.62
N ILE A 4 -0.80 -30.86 -6.69
CA ILE A 4 -1.13 -29.69 -7.52
C ILE A 4 -2.07 -28.76 -6.75
N GLY A 5 -3.09 -29.33 -6.08
CA GLY A 5 -4.02 -28.56 -5.26
C GLY A 5 -3.35 -27.83 -4.10
N THR A 6 -2.42 -28.50 -3.40
CA THR A 6 -1.65 -27.88 -2.30
C THR A 6 -0.71 -26.78 -2.79
N HIS A 7 -0.03 -26.97 -3.93
CA HIS A 7 0.80 -25.93 -4.53
C HIS A 7 -0.03 -24.69 -4.94
N LEU A 8 -1.16 -24.88 -5.63
CA LEU A 8 -2.05 -23.77 -6.03
C LEU A 8 -2.58 -23.01 -4.81
N LEU A 9 -3.02 -23.71 -3.77
CA LEU A 9 -3.48 -23.09 -2.53
C LEU A 9 -2.37 -22.27 -1.86
N SER A 10 -1.14 -22.80 -1.83
CA SER A 10 0.00 -22.08 -1.27
C SER A 10 0.35 -20.81 -2.03
N MET A 11 0.23 -20.82 -3.36
CA MET A 11 0.49 -19.66 -4.21
C MET A 11 -0.60 -18.60 -4.01
N LEU A 12 -1.87 -18.99 -3.97
CA LEU A 12 -2.99 -18.08 -3.71
C LEU A 12 -2.88 -17.44 -2.33
N PHE A 13 -2.51 -18.21 -1.30
CA PHE A 13 -2.31 -17.69 0.04
C PHE A 13 -1.18 -16.64 0.09
N ARG A 14 -0.04 -16.93 -0.55
CA ARG A 14 1.07 -15.97 -0.65
C ARG A 14 0.61 -14.68 -1.34
N LEU A 15 -0.11 -14.81 -2.45
CA LEU A 15 -0.58 -13.67 -3.24
C LEU A 15 -1.57 -12.82 -2.44
N PHE A 16 -2.50 -13.46 -1.71
CA PHE A 16 -3.40 -12.76 -0.78
C PHE A 16 -2.62 -11.96 0.28
N LEU A 17 -1.64 -12.56 0.94
CA LEU A 17 -0.81 -11.87 1.93
C LEU A 17 -0.07 -10.67 1.34
N PHE A 18 0.55 -10.82 0.17
CA PHE A 18 1.23 -9.70 -0.50
C PHE A 18 0.30 -8.52 -0.77
N TYR A 19 -0.89 -8.78 -1.30
CA TYR A 19 -1.88 -7.72 -1.58
C TYR A 19 -2.45 -7.09 -0.30
N TYR A 20 -2.62 -7.88 0.77
CA TYR A 20 -3.06 -7.37 2.06
C TYR A 20 -2.02 -6.40 2.67
N TYR A 21 -0.76 -6.82 2.75
CA TYR A 21 0.31 -5.97 3.29
C TYR A 21 0.55 -4.73 2.42
N ALA A 22 0.54 -4.87 1.10
CA ALA A 22 0.66 -3.72 0.19
C ALA A 22 -0.46 -2.69 0.44
N ASN A 23 -1.70 -3.16 0.61
CA ASN A 23 -2.84 -2.30 0.90
C ASN A 23 -2.72 -1.59 2.26
N GLU A 24 -2.36 -2.31 3.32
CA GLU A 24 -2.14 -1.73 4.65
C GLU A 24 -1.02 -0.68 4.63
N THR A 25 0.10 -0.94 3.94
CA THR A 25 1.18 0.05 3.81
C THR A 25 0.75 1.30 3.06
N LEU A 26 -0.16 1.18 2.09
CA LEU A 26 -0.70 2.32 1.36
C LEU A 26 -1.59 3.17 2.27
N ILE A 27 -2.51 2.54 3.00
CA ILE A 27 -3.40 3.22 3.96
C ILE A 27 -2.56 3.89 5.06
N LEU A 28 -1.58 3.18 5.61
CA LEU A 28 -0.69 3.73 6.64
C LEU A 28 0.13 4.92 6.10
N SER A 29 0.64 4.84 4.86
CA SER A 29 1.38 5.93 4.23
C SER A 29 0.52 7.19 4.04
N GLU A 30 -0.76 7.03 3.71
CA GLU A 30 -1.70 8.16 3.59
C GLU A 30 -2.02 8.75 4.97
N ASN A 31 -2.32 7.89 5.95
CA ASN A 31 -2.61 8.30 7.33
C ASN A 31 -1.43 8.99 8.00
N LEU A 32 -0.20 8.53 7.76
CA LEU A 32 1.02 9.17 8.29
C LEU A 32 1.19 10.60 7.78
N GLY A 33 0.89 10.86 6.51
CA GLY A 33 0.92 12.21 5.97
C GLY A 33 -0.10 13.13 6.65
N GLN A 34 -1.31 12.63 6.91
CA GLN A 34 -2.36 13.37 7.61
C GLN A 34 -2.03 13.60 9.09
N ALA A 35 -1.55 12.58 9.80
CA ALA A 35 -1.18 12.69 11.21
C ALA A 35 -0.05 13.69 11.44
N VAL A 36 0.93 13.76 10.53
CA VAL A 36 2.00 14.77 10.59
C VAL A 36 1.45 16.17 10.32
N TRP A 37 0.47 16.32 9.42
CA TRP A 37 -0.19 17.60 9.18
C TRP A 37 -1.02 18.10 10.38
N GLU A 38 -1.71 17.18 11.08
CA GLU A 38 -2.48 17.48 12.30
C GLU A 38 -1.61 17.71 13.54
N SER A 39 -0.33 17.34 13.50
CA SER A 39 0.59 17.63 14.60
C SER A 39 0.83 19.15 14.75
N ASP A 40 1.22 19.61 15.94
CA ASP A 40 1.61 21.02 16.18
C ASP A 40 2.97 21.39 15.55
N TRP A 41 3.23 20.96 14.31
CA TRP A 41 4.45 21.20 13.57
C TRP A 41 4.77 22.69 13.39
N TYR A 42 3.74 23.55 13.43
CA TYR A 42 3.88 25.00 13.36
C TYR A 42 4.50 25.62 14.63
N LEU A 43 4.56 24.89 15.75
CA LEU A 43 5.24 25.32 16.98
C LEU A 43 6.70 24.84 17.07
N MET A 44 7.13 23.96 16.16
CA MET A 44 8.46 23.35 16.18
C MET A 44 9.55 24.31 15.62
N PRO A 45 10.84 24.09 15.94
CA PRO A 45 11.93 24.91 15.40
C PRO A 45 12.01 24.84 13.86
N LEU A 46 12.57 25.89 13.24
CA LEU A 46 12.64 26.06 11.77
C LEU A 46 13.20 24.84 11.03
N ASN A 47 14.23 24.19 11.59
CA ASN A 47 14.82 22.98 11.00
C ASN A 47 13.82 21.82 10.90
N VAL A 48 12.98 21.65 11.93
CA VAL A 48 11.98 20.59 11.98
C VAL A 48 10.79 20.92 11.09
N LYS A 49 10.37 22.20 11.01
CA LYS A 49 9.34 22.65 10.05
C LYS A 49 9.70 22.31 8.61
N PHE A 50 10.95 22.58 8.22
CA PHE A 50 11.41 22.29 6.87
C PHE A 50 11.40 20.78 6.59
N MET A 51 11.85 19.96 7.54
CA MET A 51 11.78 18.51 7.44
C MET A 51 10.34 18.00 7.33
N VAL A 52 9.41 18.55 8.12
CA VAL A 52 7.99 18.19 8.09
C VAL A 52 7.36 18.57 6.75
N LEU A 53 7.61 19.76 6.22
CA LEU A 53 7.09 20.18 4.91
C LEU A 53 7.61 19.29 3.78
N VAL A 54 8.90 18.95 3.79
CA VAL A 54 9.48 17.99 2.82
C VAL A 54 8.86 16.61 2.99
N PHE A 55 8.64 16.16 4.24
CA PHE A 55 8.01 14.88 4.52
C PHE A 55 6.57 14.82 3.99
N ILE A 56 5.76 15.83 4.26
CA ILE A 56 4.37 15.95 3.77
C ILE A 56 4.33 15.98 2.24
N GLN A 57 5.23 16.74 1.61
CA GLN A 57 5.32 16.80 0.15
C GLN A 57 5.74 15.46 -0.47
N ARG A 58 6.49 14.63 0.27
CA ARG A 58 6.89 13.28 -0.15
C ARG A 58 5.77 12.26 0.08
N THR A 59 5.03 12.35 1.19
CA THR A 59 3.90 11.44 1.49
C THR A 59 2.69 11.70 0.59
N GLN A 60 2.55 12.89 0.00
CA GLN A 60 1.58 13.17 -1.07
C GLN A 60 1.78 12.29 -2.32
N LYS A 61 2.96 11.67 -2.48
CA LYS A 61 3.15 10.54 -3.39
C LYS A 61 3.01 9.26 -2.56
N PRO A 62 1.79 8.75 -2.36
CA PRO A 62 1.60 7.51 -1.62
C PRO A 62 2.48 6.41 -2.21
N LEU A 63 3.03 5.57 -1.34
CA LEU A 63 3.75 4.36 -1.71
C LEU A 63 2.79 3.38 -2.37
N LYS A 64 2.45 3.65 -3.63
CA LYS A 64 1.67 2.77 -4.47
C LYS A 64 2.61 1.68 -4.96
N PHE A 65 2.47 0.48 -4.42
CA PHE A 65 2.99 -0.71 -5.08
C PHE A 65 2.20 -0.89 -6.38
N VAL A 66 2.73 -0.38 -7.49
CA VAL A 66 2.09 -0.52 -8.80
C VAL A 66 2.63 -1.78 -9.45
N LEU A 67 1.73 -2.70 -9.83
CA LEU A 67 2.07 -3.79 -10.75
C LEU A 67 2.23 -3.18 -12.15
N GLY A 68 3.48 -2.86 -12.51
CA GLY A 68 3.81 -2.26 -13.80
C GLY A 68 3.19 -0.88 -13.99
N ARG A 69 2.27 -0.72 -14.95
CA ARG A 69 1.62 0.55 -15.32
C ARG A 69 0.11 0.61 -15.08
N PHE A 70 -0.53 -0.48 -14.63
CA PHE A 70 -1.99 -0.61 -14.76
C PHE A 70 -2.77 -0.70 -13.45
N TYR A 71 -2.21 -1.24 -12.36
CA TYR A 71 -2.98 -1.41 -11.12
C TYR A 71 -2.16 -1.16 -9.86
N VAL A 72 -2.72 -0.36 -8.96
CA VAL A 72 -2.28 -0.30 -7.56
C VAL A 72 -2.55 -1.69 -6.96
N MET A 73 -1.55 -2.30 -6.33
CA MET A 73 -1.72 -3.53 -5.55
C MET A 73 -2.62 -3.25 -4.36
N SER A 74 -3.93 -3.41 -4.57
CA SER A 74 -4.97 -3.36 -3.55
C SER A 74 -5.77 -4.65 -3.59
N LEU A 75 -6.41 -5.00 -2.47
CA LEU A 75 -7.32 -6.15 -2.39
C LEU A 75 -8.37 -6.16 -3.52
N GLN A 76 -8.80 -4.98 -3.98
CA GLN A 76 -9.74 -4.84 -5.08
C GLN A 76 -9.15 -5.29 -6.43
N SER A 77 -7.86 -5.02 -6.67
CA SER A 77 -7.12 -5.50 -7.84
C SER A 77 -6.89 -7.02 -7.81
N LEU A 78 -6.77 -7.62 -6.61
CA LEU A 78 -6.75 -9.08 -6.46
C LEU A 78 -8.09 -9.70 -6.88
N ILE A 79 -9.20 -9.12 -6.41
CA ILE A 79 -10.56 -9.61 -6.72
C ILE A 79 -10.85 -9.50 -8.22
N SER A 80 -10.44 -8.40 -8.88
CA SER A 80 -10.60 -8.27 -10.33
C SER A 80 -9.80 -9.30 -11.10
N LEU A 81 -8.55 -9.58 -10.69
CA LEU A 81 -7.71 -10.63 -11.29
C LEU A 81 -8.32 -12.02 -11.11
N LEU A 82 -8.81 -12.34 -9.91
CA LEU A 82 -9.49 -13.61 -9.66
C LEU A 82 -10.77 -13.76 -10.50
N ARG A 83 -11.52 -12.67 -10.67
CA ARG A 83 -12.71 -12.65 -11.52
C ARG A 83 -12.38 -12.89 -13.00
N VAL A 84 -11.27 -12.31 -13.49
CA VAL A 84 -10.76 -12.55 -14.85
C VAL A 84 -10.27 -13.99 -15.00
N ALA A 85 -9.57 -14.53 -14.01
CA ALA A 85 -9.05 -15.90 -14.04
C ALA A 85 -10.14 -16.98 -13.98
N TYR A 86 -11.31 -16.63 -13.44
CA TYR A 86 -12.50 -17.51 -13.40
C TYR A 86 -13.36 -17.41 -14.67
N SER A 87 -13.15 -16.38 -15.50
CA SER A 87 -13.82 -16.21 -16.79
C SER A 87 -13.09 -16.96 -17.90
#